data_AF-A0A0Q9ZJH5-F1
#
_entry.id   AF-A0A0Q9ZJH5-F1
#
_cell.length_a   1.000
_cell.length_b   1.000
_cell.length_c   1.000
_cell.angle_alpha   90.00
_cell.angle_beta   90.00
_cell.angle_gamma   90.00
#
_symmetry.space_group_name_H-M   'P 1'
#
loop_
_entity.id
_entity.type
_entity.pdbx_description
1 polymer ?
#
loop_
_entity_poly.entity_id
_entity_poly.type
_entity_poly.pdbx_seq_one_letter_code
_entity_poly.pdbx_strand_id
1 'polypeptide(L)'
;MQKVITLLVIFISINCYSQEIYKLKIESSGTFPAFEHIFDVRHYNEEDIKVYFSEYTGEDDLSKTDSLRYRQLRYKKNRTAEDNREMMNIIDASKIFTKKCMVFSHEDRLIQLADSIINSKEEILFEIKNNKNRVIIDGIQVSVTVTNKSGIGYFYPIHNPDKKNYILFSEFLDEAYKFFPKP
;
A
#
# COMPACT_ATOMS: atom_id res chain seq x y z
N MET A 1 -23.90 42.64 -16.02
CA MET A 1 -22.68 42.02 -15.43
C MET A 1 -22.96 41.16 -14.20
N GLN A 2 -23.99 41.43 -13.39
CA GLN A 2 -24.35 40.61 -12.22
C GLN A 2 -24.79 39.17 -12.57
N LYS A 3 -25.47 38.95 -13.71
CA LYS A 3 -25.94 37.62 -14.14
C LYS A 3 -24.82 36.66 -14.60
N VAL A 4 -23.64 37.17 -14.95
CA VAL A 4 -22.49 36.35 -15.40
C VAL A 4 -21.69 35.83 -14.20
N ILE A 5 -21.64 36.60 -13.11
CA ILE A 5 -20.93 36.22 -11.88
C ILE A 5 -21.64 35.06 -11.18
N THR A 6 -22.98 35.03 -11.19
CA THR A 6 -23.76 33.95 -10.56
C THR A 6 -23.55 32.60 -11.25
N LEU A 7 -23.30 32.58 -12.57
CA LEU A 7 -23.06 31.34 -13.32
C LEU A 7 -21.68 30.73 -13.01
N LEU A 8 -20.67 31.59 -12.72
CA LEU A 8 -19.32 31.14 -12.37
C LEU A 8 -19.28 30.47 -10.99
N VAL A 9 -20.07 30.97 -10.03
CA VAL A 9 -20.15 30.39 -8.67
C VAL A 9 -20.81 29.01 -8.67
N ILE A 10 -21.75 28.77 -9.60
CA ILE A 10 -22.38 27.44 -9.77
C ILE A 10 -21.36 26.44 -10.34
N PHE A 11 -20.49 26.84 -11.27
CA PHE A 11 -19.45 25.95 -11.79
C PHE A 11 -18.35 25.60 -10.77
N ILE A 12 -18.03 26.52 -9.85
CA ILE A 12 -17.04 26.24 -8.78
C ILE A 12 -17.63 25.28 -7.73
N SER A 13 -18.96 25.29 -7.52
CA SER A 13 -19.64 24.42 -6.56
C SER A 13 -20.04 23.04 -7.11
N ILE A 14 -19.84 22.77 -8.40
CA ILE A 14 -20.06 21.43 -8.99
C ILE A 14 -18.81 20.54 -8.94
N ASN A 15 -17.65 21.06 -8.51
CA ASN A 15 -16.58 20.20 -7.97
C ASN A 15 -16.92 19.75 -6.54
N CYS A 16 -18.18 19.38 -6.31
CA CYS A 16 -18.52 18.43 -5.27
C CYS A 16 -17.84 17.13 -5.71
N TYR A 17 -16.58 16.98 -5.32
CA TYR A 17 -15.88 15.71 -5.38
C TYR A 17 -16.83 14.75 -4.68
N SER A 18 -17.51 13.90 -5.46
CA SER A 18 -18.04 12.66 -4.94
C SER A 18 -16.86 12.05 -4.21
N GLN A 19 -16.87 12.10 -2.88
CA GLN A 19 -15.88 11.43 -2.05
C GLN A 19 -16.07 9.95 -2.35
N GLU A 20 -15.32 9.49 -3.34
CA GLU A 20 -15.15 8.08 -3.58
C GLU A 20 -14.54 7.54 -2.29
N ILE A 21 -15.22 6.54 -1.73
CA ILE A 21 -14.69 5.79 -0.60
C ILE A 21 -13.49 5.05 -1.16
N TYR A 22 -12.30 5.53 -0.79
CA TYR A 22 -11.04 4.91 -1.18
C TYR A 22 -10.49 4.10 -0.02
N LYS A 23 -9.81 3.02 -0.40
CA LYS A 23 -8.95 2.25 0.47
C LYS A 23 -7.55 2.23 -0.13
N LEU A 24 -6.57 2.62 0.67
CA LEU A 24 -5.16 2.56 0.33
C LEU A 24 -4.50 1.46 1.17
N LYS A 25 -3.98 0.42 0.51
CA LYS A 25 -3.16 -0.61 1.15
C LYS A 25 -1.71 -0.41 0.72
N ILE A 26 -0.81 -0.19 1.69
CA ILE A 26 0.63 -0.08 1.47
C ILE A 26 1.31 -1.24 2.19
N GLU A 27 1.99 -2.07 1.43
CA GLU A 27 2.75 -3.23 1.90
C GLU A 27 4.23 -2.88 1.76
N SER A 28 4.97 -2.89 2.87
CA SER A 28 6.40 -2.58 2.91
C SER A 28 7.17 -3.76 3.46
N SER A 29 8.19 -4.22 2.75
CA SER A 29 9.04 -5.30 3.20
C SER A 29 10.51 -5.03 2.94
N GLY A 30 11.37 -5.66 3.74
CA GLY A 30 12.81 -5.63 3.59
C GLY A 30 13.40 -7.00 3.86
N THR A 31 14.60 -7.26 3.33
CA THR A 31 15.31 -8.52 3.51
C THR A 31 16.37 -8.48 4.61
N PHE A 32 16.92 -7.31 4.93
CA PHE A 32 17.97 -7.13 5.94
C PHE A 32 17.84 -5.79 6.70
N PRO A 33 17.28 -5.78 7.93
CA PRO A 33 16.61 -6.90 8.59
C PRO A 33 15.34 -7.31 7.84
N ALA A 34 14.95 -8.59 7.98
CA ALA A 34 13.71 -9.08 7.39
C ALA A 34 12.52 -8.48 8.13
N PHE A 35 11.63 -7.80 7.41
CA PHE A 35 10.39 -7.26 7.98
C PHE A 35 9.29 -7.23 6.91
N GLU A 36 8.04 -7.23 7.35
CA GLU A 36 6.88 -7.00 6.51
C GLU A 36 5.79 -6.27 7.29
N HIS A 37 5.37 -5.14 6.73
CA HIS A 37 4.39 -4.24 7.30
C HIS A 37 3.27 -3.97 6.30
N ILE A 38 2.04 -3.91 6.79
CA ILE A 38 0.86 -3.59 5.99
C ILE A 38 0.15 -2.43 6.66
N PHE A 39 0.02 -1.32 5.94
CA PHE A 39 -0.81 -0.18 6.31
C PHE A 39 -2.07 -0.20 5.44
N ASP A 40 -3.24 -0.33 6.05
CA ASP A 40 -4.54 -0.32 5.39
C ASP A 40 -5.32 0.91 5.89
N VAL A 41 -5.28 1.97 5.08
CA VAL A 41 -5.95 3.25 5.32
C VAL A 41 -7.35 3.20 4.72
N ARG A 42 -8.36 3.42 5.55
CA ARG A 42 -9.77 3.32 5.16
C ARG A 42 -10.54 4.60 5.52
N HIS A 43 -11.10 5.21 4.48
CA HIS A 43 -11.95 6.39 4.60
C HIS A 43 -13.39 5.92 4.70
N TYR A 44 -13.91 5.78 5.92
CA TYR A 44 -15.28 5.31 6.14
C TYR A 44 -16.32 6.44 6.00
N ASN A 45 -15.97 7.65 6.41
CA ASN A 45 -16.72 8.90 6.28
C ASN A 45 -15.76 10.11 6.42
N GLU A 46 -16.29 11.34 6.42
CA GLU A 46 -15.52 12.59 6.54
C GLU A 46 -14.87 12.82 7.91
N GLU A 47 -15.17 12.01 8.93
CA GLU A 47 -14.76 12.31 10.31
C GLU A 47 -13.79 11.27 10.88
N ASP A 48 -13.93 9.99 10.50
CA ASP A 48 -13.16 8.88 11.05
C ASP A 48 -12.39 8.13 9.96
N ILE A 49 -11.08 8.36 9.90
CA ILE A 49 -10.17 7.62 9.03
C ILE A 49 -9.43 6.60 9.89
N LYS A 50 -9.56 5.32 9.54
CA LYS A 50 -8.91 4.24 10.29
C LYS A 50 -7.69 3.76 9.54
N VAL A 51 -6.56 3.71 10.24
CA VAL A 51 -5.35 3.06 9.75
C VAL A 51 -5.15 1.78 10.53
N TYR A 52 -5.26 0.67 9.82
CA TYR A 52 -4.92 -0.65 10.34
C TYR A 52 -3.47 -0.95 9.99
N PHE A 53 -2.66 -1.20 11.01
CA PHE A 53 -1.28 -1.61 10.86
C PHE A 53 -1.17 -3.10 11.17
N SER A 54 -0.55 -3.86 10.26
CA SER A 54 -0.21 -5.26 10.49
C SER A 54 1.29 -5.47 10.34
N GLU A 55 1.91 -6.16 11.29
CA GLU A 55 3.35 -6.43 11.31
C GLU A 55 3.58 -7.93 11.38
N TYR A 56 4.39 -8.44 10.45
CA TYR A 56 4.75 -9.85 10.41
C TYR A 56 5.58 -10.22 11.64
N THR A 57 5.15 -11.25 12.35
CA THR A 57 5.77 -11.71 13.59
C THR A 57 7.09 -12.46 13.38
N GLY A 58 7.40 -12.87 12.15
CA GLY A 58 8.45 -13.85 11.89
C GLY A 58 7.97 -15.31 11.94
N GLU A 59 6.70 -15.54 12.26
CA GLU A 59 6.10 -16.88 12.40
C GLU A 59 5.03 -17.17 11.33
N ASP A 60 4.99 -18.40 10.86
CA ASP A 60 4.02 -18.91 9.87
C ASP A 60 3.11 -19.99 10.50
N ASP A 61 1.79 -19.88 10.33
CA ASP A 61 0.79 -20.90 10.69
C ASP A 61 0.41 -21.74 9.47
N LEU A 62 1.30 -22.65 9.07
CA LEU A 62 1.04 -23.56 7.95
C LEU A 62 0.13 -24.71 8.38
N SER A 63 -1.04 -24.80 7.76
CA SER A 63 -1.92 -25.96 7.91
C SER A 63 -1.21 -27.25 7.46
N LYS A 64 -1.66 -28.41 7.97
CA LYS A 64 -1.11 -29.71 7.55
C LYS A 64 -1.23 -29.93 6.03
N THR A 65 -2.34 -29.48 5.44
CA THR A 65 -2.61 -29.59 4.01
C THR A 65 -1.64 -28.72 3.21
N ASP A 66 -1.45 -27.47 3.62
CA ASP A 66 -0.56 -26.52 2.95
C ASP A 66 0.91 -26.93 3.08
N SER A 67 1.30 -27.42 4.26
CA SER A 67 2.64 -27.97 4.50
C SER A 67 2.93 -29.15 3.57
N LEU A 68 1.96 -30.06 3.37
CA LEU A 68 2.10 -31.18 2.45
C LEU A 68 2.19 -30.70 1.00
N ARG A 69 1.31 -29.78 0.59
CA ARG A 69 1.30 -29.22 -0.77
C ARG A 69 2.59 -28.49 -1.09
N TYR A 70 3.07 -27.65 -0.18
CA TYR A 70 4.34 -26.96 -0.29
C TYR A 70 5.51 -27.93 -0.47
N ARG A 71 5.56 -29.02 0.32
CA ARG A 71 6.60 -30.07 0.17
C ARG A 71 6.52 -30.75 -1.20
N GLN A 72 5.33 -31.07 -1.70
CA GLN A 72 5.15 -31.67 -3.03
C GLN A 72 5.70 -30.76 -4.13
N LEU A 73 5.38 -29.45 -4.07
CA LEU A 73 5.87 -28.46 -5.02
C LEU A 73 7.39 -28.28 -4.92
N ARG A 74 7.92 -28.22 -3.70
CA ARG A 74 9.36 -28.08 -3.43
C ARG A 74 10.18 -29.25 -3.99
N TYR A 75 9.68 -30.47 -3.92
CA TYR A 75 10.41 -31.65 -4.41
C TYR A 75 10.01 -32.10 -5.82
N LYS A 76 9.17 -31.32 -6.51
CA LYS A 76 8.79 -31.56 -7.90
C LYS A 76 10.01 -31.39 -8.83
N LYS A 77 10.35 -32.43 -9.59
CA LYS A 77 11.54 -32.47 -10.47
C LYS A 77 11.54 -31.38 -11.56
N ASN A 78 10.37 -31.13 -12.17
CA ASN A 78 10.19 -30.14 -13.24
C ASN A 78 9.26 -29.03 -12.74
N ARG A 79 9.78 -28.17 -11.86
CA ARG A 79 9.01 -27.07 -11.26
C ARG A 79 8.84 -25.92 -12.26
N THR A 80 7.61 -25.42 -12.38
CA THR A 80 7.24 -24.31 -13.26
C THR A 80 7.20 -22.98 -12.50
N ALA A 81 7.07 -21.87 -13.23
CA ALA A 81 6.82 -20.56 -12.61
C ALA A 81 5.50 -20.54 -11.80
N GLU A 82 4.48 -21.27 -12.25
CA GLU A 82 3.21 -21.39 -11.53
C GLU A 82 3.40 -22.12 -10.20
N ASP A 83 4.15 -23.22 -10.21
CA ASP A 83 4.45 -23.98 -8.98
C ASP A 83 5.20 -23.10 -7.96
N ASN A 84 6.13 -22.25 -8.41
CA ASN A 84 6.81 -21.30 -7.53
C ASN A 84 5.85 -20.23 -6.98
N ARG A 85 4.94 -19.72 -7.81
CA ARG A 85 3.92 -18.75 -7.37
C ARG A 85 3.00 -19.38 -6.34
N GLU A 86 2.57 -20.61 -6.55
CA GLU A 86 1.74 -21.34 -5.59
C GLU A 86 2.49 -21.54 -4.26
N MET A 87 3.78 -21.90 -4.31
CA MET A 87 4.61 -21.99 -3.09
C MET A 87 4.70 -20.66 -2.35
N MET A 88 4.89 -19.54 -3.07
CA MET A 88 4.91 -18.21 -2.47
C MET A 88 3.56 -17.88 -1.83
N ASN A 89 2.46 -18.10 -2.54
CA ASN A 89 1.10 -17.87 -2.02
C ASN A 89 0.80 -18.69 -0.77
N ILE A 90 1.26 -19.95 -0.70
CA ILE A 90 1.11 -20.78 0.50
C ILE A 90 1.79 -20.15 1.71
N ILE A 91 3.04 -19.68 1.54
CA ILE A 91 3.80 -19.05 2.61
C ILE A 91 3.18 -17.69 2.98
N ASP A 92 2.85 -16.87 1.99
CA ASP A 92 2.25 -15.56 2.21
C ASP A 92 0.91 -15.66 2.96
N ALA A 93 0.11 -16.71 2.67
CA ALA A 93 -1.14 -16.97 3.36
C ALA A 93 -0.97 -17.49 4.79
N SER A 94 0.17 -18.11 5.12
CA SER A 94 0.44 -18.64 6.47
C SER A 94 1.00 -17.60 7.44
N LYS A 95 1.51 -16.47 6.95
CA LYS A 95 2.16 -15.46 7.78
C LYS A 95 1.26 -14.98 8.92
N ILE A 96 1.79 -15.00 10.14
CA ILE A 96 1.11 -14.47 11.32
C ILE A 96 1.48 -13.01 11.50
N PHE A 97 0.46 -12.15 11.61
CA PHE A 97 0.64 -10.71 11.82
C PHE A 97 0.09 -10.27 13.17
N THR A 98 0.84 -9.42 13.87
CA THR A 98 0.24 -8.57 14.90
C THR A 98 -0.59 -7.47 14.22
N LYS A 99 -1.64 -6.98 14.89
CA LYS A 99 -2.54 -5.97 14.33
C LYS A 99 -2.79 -4.85 15.32
N LYS A 100 -2.70 -3.61 14.83
CA LYS A 100 -3.03 -2.38 15.56
C LYS A 100 -3.98 -1.54 14.70
N CYS A 101 -4.82 -0.73 15.35
CA CYS A 101 -5.72 0.19 14.67
C CYS A 101 -5.68 1.52 15.39
N MET A 102 -5.57 2.60 14.63
CA MET A 102 -5.67 3.97 15.15
C MET A 102 -6.63 4.77 14.28
N VAL A 103 -7.27 5.76 14.90
CA VAL A 103 -8.17 6.71 14.24
C VAL A 103 -7.40 8.02 14.02
N PHE A 104 -7.57 8.57 12.83
CA PHE A 104 -6.95 9.81 12.38
C PHE A 104 -8.03 10.73 11.81
N SER A 105 -7.72 12.01 11.81
CA SER A 105 -8.45 13.07 11.15
C SER A 105 -7.87 13.35 9.76
N HIS A 106 -8.61 14.07 8.90
CA HIS A 106 -8.09 14.55 7.62
C HIS A 106 -6.93 15.54 7.75
N GLU A 107 -6.78 16.18 8.93
CA GLU A 107 -5.70 17.13 9.19
C GLU A 107 -4.37 16.43 9.52
N ASP A 108 -4.41 15.15 9.88
CA ASP A 108 -3.20 14.39 10.20
C ASP A 108 -2.32 14.20 8.98
N ARG A 109 -1.02 14.48 9.12
CA ARG A 109 -0.03 14.42 8.04
C ARG A 109 -0.01 13.06 7.34
N LEU A 110 -0.16 11.97 8.11
CA LEU A 110 -0.22 10.62 7.57
C LEU A 110 -1.36 10.44 6.56
N ILE A 111 -2.51 11.03 6.85
CA ILE A 111 -3.68 10.97 5.98
C ILE A 111 -3.50 11.88 4.76
N GLN A 112 -2.97 13.09 4.94
CA GLN A 112 -2.66 13.97 3.80
C GLN A 112 -1.69 13.31 2.81
N LEU A 113 -0.71 12.54 3.31
CA LEU A 113 0.20 11.75 2.48
C LEU A 113 -0.52 10.60 1.78
N ALA A 114 -1.42 9.89 2.47
CA ALA A 114 -2.26 8.85 1.86
C ALA A 114 -3.12 9.42 0.73
N ASP A 115 -3.80 10.55 0.97
CA ASP A 115 -4.62 11.25 -0.02
C ASP A 115 -3.77 11.73 -1.20
N SER A 116 -2.56 12.22 -0.95
CA SER A 116 -1.63 12.60 -2.02
C SER A 116 -1.25 11.40 -2.91
N ILE A 117 -0.98 10.24 -2.30
CA ILE A 117 -0.68 9.01 -3.05
C ILE A 117 -1.87 8.59 -3.93
N ILE A 118 -3.10 8.69 -3.42
CA ILE A 118 -4.32 8.36 -4.17
C ILE A 118 -4.50 9.31 -5.37
N ASN A 119 -4.24 10.60 -5.18
CA ASN A 119 -4.52 11.64 -6.17
C ASN A 119 -3.39 11.88 -7.19
N SER A 120 -2.14 11.46 -6.91
CA SER A 120 -0.96 11.69 -7.77
C SER A 120 -0.63 10.52 -8.71
N LYS A 121 -1.63 9.78 -9.20
CA LYS A 121 -1.42 8.57 -10.01
C LYS A 121 -0.46 8.77 -11.19
N GLU A 122 -0.72 9.76 -12.05
CA GLU A 122 0.07 9.99 -13.27
C GLU A 122 1.53 10.33 -12.95
N GLU A 123 1.74 11.15 -11.92
CA GLU A 123 3.05 11.56 -11.44
C GLU A 123 3.84 10.37 -10.90
N ILE A 124 3.19 9.53 -10.08
CA ILE A 124 3.78 8.31 -9.52
C ILE A 124 4.17 7.33 -10.63
N LEU A 125 3.28 7.11 -11.61
CA LEU A 125 3.59 6.22 -12.74
C LEU A 125 4.76 6.74 -13.58
N PHE A 126 4.86 8.06 -13.76
CA PHE A 126 5.99 8.69 -14.42
C PHE A 126 7.29 8.48 -13.64
N GLU A 127 7.27 8.65 -12.33
CA GLU A 127 8.42 8.43 -11.46
C GLU A 127 8.91 6.98 -11.49
N ILE A 128 7.99 6.00 -11.43
CA ILE A 128 8.30 4.57 -11.57
C ILE A 128 8.97 4.30 -12.92
N LYS A 129 8.42 4.86 -14.01
CA LYS A 129 8.98 4.68 -15.35
C LYS A 129 10.40 5.24 -15.46
N ASN A 130 10.67 6.39 -14.85
CA ASN A 130 11.99 7.03 -14.88
C ASN A 130 13.04 6.25 -14.07
N ASN A 131 12.61 5.58 -13.01
CA ASN A 131 13.49 4.87 -12.09
C ASN A 131 13.56 3.35 -12.34
N LYS A 132 12.91 2.84 -13.38
CA LYS A 132 12.79 1.39 -13.68
C LYS A 132 14.12 0.63 -13.83
N ASN A 133 15.19 1.32 -14.24
CA ASN A 133 16.50 0.72 -14.52
C ASN A 133 17.46 0.81 -13.33
N ARG A 134 16.99 1.28 -12.17
CA ARG A 134 17.81 1.44 -10.98
C ARG A 134 18.14 0.07 -10.40
N VAL A 135 19.43 -0.17 -10.16
CA VAL A 135 19.89 -1.37 -9.43
C VAL A 135 19.87 -1.06 -7.95
N ILE A 136 19.19 -1.89 -7.17
CA ILE A 136 19.03 -1.75 -5.73
C ILE A 136 19.42 -3.08 -5.12
N ILE A 137 20.32 -3.05 -4.15
CA ILE A 137 20.73 -4.20 -3.34
C ILE A 137 20.17 -3.96 -1.93
N ASP A 138 19.50 -4.96 -1.37
CA ASP A 138 18.95 -4.94 0.00
C ASP A 138 18.05 -3.72 0.32
N GLY A 139 17.24 -3.30 -0.66
CA GLY A 139 16.32 -2.18 -0.50
C GLY A 139 14.95 -2.57 0.02
N ILE A 140 14.23 -1.57 0.54
CA ILE A 140 12.84 -1.72 0.95
C ILE A 140 11.97 -1.86 -0.31
N GLN A 141 11.12 -2.87 -0.36
CA GLN A 141 10.09 -3.01 -1.38
C GLN A 141 8.78 -2.44 -0.84
N VAL A 142 8.08 -1.67 -1.67
CA VAL A 142 6.77 -1.14 -1.34
C VAL A 142 5.79 -1.48 -2.46
N SER A 143 4.70 -2.15 -2.11
CA SER A 143 3.57 -2.40 -3.01
C SER A 143 2.37 -1.63 -2.53
N VAL A 144 1.77 -0.85 -3.41
CA VAL A 144 0.63 0.00 -3.07
C VAL A 144 -0.57 -0.41 -3.90
N THR A 145 -1.69 -0.67 -3.25
CA THR A 145 -2.97 -0.96 -3.90
C THR A 145 -3.97 0.11 -3.52
N VAL A 146 -4.51 0.80 -4.52
CA VAL A 146 -5.62 1.75 -4.37
C VAL A 146 -6.89 1.05 -4.83
N THR A 147 -7.89 0.96 -3.95
CA THR A 147 -9.20 0.36 -4.25
C THR A 147 -10.27 1.43 -4.11
N ASN A 148 -11.21 1.49 -5.06
CA ASN A 148 -12.40 2.31 -4.99
C ASN A 148 -13.67 1.44 -5.03
N LYS A 149 -14.84 2.07 -5.07
CA LYS A 149 -16.14 1.36 -5.12
C LYS A 149 -16.28 0.41 -6.32
N SER A 150 -15.53 0.64 -7.40
CA SER A 150 -15.55 -0.17 -8.63
C SER A 150 -14.53 -1.32 -8.63
N GLY A 151 -13.72 -1.45 -7.58
CA GLY A 151 -12.69 -2.50 -7.45
C GLY A 151 -11.28 -1.93 -7.32
N ILE A 152 -10.28 -2.72 -7.72
CA ILE A 152 -8.88 -2.26 -7.71
C ILE A 152 -8.74 -1.16 -8.77
N GLY A 153 -8.42 0.06 -8.32
CA GLY A 153 -8.11 1.18 -9.19
C GLY A 153 -6.69 1.05 -9.73
N TYR A 154 -5.69 1.00 -8.83
CA TYR A 154 -4.27 1.10 -9.19
C TYR A 154 -3.38 0.21 -8.33
N PHE A 155 -2.24 -0.20 -8.91
CA PHE A 155 -1.17 -0.92 -8.23
C PHE A 155 0.19 -0.29 -8.57
N TYR A 156 1.00 0.00 -7.54
CA TYR A 156 2.35 0.56 -7.69
C TYR A 156 3.41 -0.36 -7.06
N PRO A 157 4.31 -0.96 -7.86
CA PRO A 157 5.49 -1.65 -7.36
C PRO A 157 6.67 -0.67 -7.27
N ILE A 158 7.10 -0.35 -6.05
CA ILE A 158 8.15 0.63 -5.76
C ILE A 158 9.32 -0.07 -5.10
N HIS A 159 10.52 0.21 -5.60
CA HIS A 159 11.76 -0.32 -5.05
C HIS A 159 12.60 0.80 -4.45
N ASN A 160 12.90 0.65 -3.17
CA ASN A 160 13.73 1.53 -2.34
C ASN A 160 13.32 3.00 -2.41
N PRO A 161 12.14 3.35 -1.86
CA PRO A 161 11.75 4.74 -1.72
C PRO A 161 12.71 5.49 -0.79
N ASP A 162 13.09 6.69 -1.19
CA ASP A 162 14.03 7.55 -0.47
C ASP A 162 13.67 9.04 -0.66
N LYS A 163 14.40 9.93 0.00
CA LYS A 163 14.13 11.38 -0.04
C LYS A 163 14.44 12.04 -1.39
N LYS A 164 14.93 11.29 -2.37
CA LYS A 164 15.25 11.76 -3.72
C LYS A 164 14.32 11.13 -4.77
N ASN A 165 13.97 9.86 -4.60
CA ASN A 165 13.13 9.09 -5.51
C ASN A 165 12.02 8.42 -4.71
N TYR A 166 10.79 8.51 -5.20
CA TYR A 166 9.59 8.00 -4.56
C TYR A 166 9.32 8.71 -3.23
N ILE A 167 9.46 10.05 -3.24
CA ILE A 167 9.43 10.90 -2.04
C ILE A 167 8.14 10.70 -1.25
N LEU A 168 6.98 10.68 -1.93
CA LEU A 168 5.68 10.47 -1.28
C LEU A 168 5.64 9.18 -0.45
N PHE A 169 6.25 8.11 -0.95
CA PHE A 169 6.28 6.82 -0.26
C PHE A 169 7.29 6.80 0.88
N SER A 170 8.45 7.46 0.71
CA SER A 170 9.42 7.63 1.78
C SER A 170 8.83 8.44 2.93
N GLU A 171 8.16 9.56 2.63
CA GLU A 171 7.51 10.42 3.63
C GLU A 171 6.35 9.70 4.32
N PHE A 172 5.52 8.97 3.57
CA PHE A 172 4.45 8.18 4.16
C PHE A 172 4.98 7.17 5.17
N LEU A 173 6.03 6.42 4.81
CA LEU A 173 6.63 5.43 5.71
C LEU A 173 7.24 6.11 6.94
N ASP A 174 8.02 7.17 6.76
CA ASP A 174 8.62 7.93 7.87
C ASP A 174 7.56 8.45 8.84
N GLU A 175 6.43 8.96 8.32
CA GLU A 175 5.31 9.43 9.14
C GLU A 175 4.60 8.28 9.85
N ALA A 176 4.30 7.19 9.14
CA ALA A 176 3.59 6.04 9.68
C ALA A 176 4.38 5.39 10.83
N TYR A 177 5.71 5.29 10.71
CA TYR A 177 6.57 4.70 11.73
C TYR A 177 6.68 5.54 13.01
N LYS A 178 6.20 6.79 13.04
CA LYS A 178 6.05 7.55 14.30
C LYS A 178 4.93 6.99 15.19
N PHE A 179 3.89 6.45 14.56
CA PHE A 179 2.71 5.88 15.24
C PHE A 179 2.84 4.36 15.40
N PHE A 180 3.47 3.71 14.43
CA PHE A 180 3.65 2.27 14.35
C PHE A 180 5.14 1.93 14.26
N PRO A 181 5.94 2.16 15.32
CA PRO A 181 7.38 2.01 15.26
C PRO A 181 7.78 0.59 14.86
N LYS A 182 8.87 0.51 14.08
CA LYS A 182 9.54 -0.75 13.78
C LYS A 182 10.05 -1.37 15.10
N PRO A 183 10.06 -2.69 15.23
CA PRO A 183 10.67 -3.38 16.36
C PRO A 183 12.19 -3.11 16.43
#